data_AF-A0A2N1M309-F1
#
_entry.id   AF-A0A2N1M309-F1
#
_cell.length_a   1.000
_cell.length_b   1.000
_cell.length_c   1.000
_cell.angle_alpha   90.00
_cell.angle_beta   90.00
_cell.angle_gamma   90.00
#
_symmetry.space_group_name_H-M   'P 1'
#
loop_
_entity.id
_entity.type
_entity.pdbx_description
1 polymer ?
#
loop_
_entity_poly.entity_id
_entity_poly.type
_entity_poly.pdbx_seq_one_letter_code
_entity_poly.pdbx_strand_id
1 'polypeptide(L)'
;MNKLVNILEDFAGATEYLGGSNYTTISLMYSLLAVISNKMIPDDSNVEVIDLTSPNTAFDDDVGYEDAPEDEITQQPKRRKININTPQNCFELEKRVKAALYQSINHYWEVPQEQGMLAALLDPRFKDLEFASETLCLQTHEQLKDAYKNMKILTNETL
;
A
#
# COMPACT_ATOMS: atom_id res chain seq x y z
N MET A 1 -12.45 3.19 19.93
CA MET A 1 -11.62 1.99 19.75
C MET A 1 -12.15 1.08 18.64
N ASN A 2 -13.41 0.63 18.68
CA ASN A 2 -14.00 -0.25 17.64
C ASN A 2 -13.83 0.25 16.20
N LYS A 3 -13.95 1.57 15.96
CA LYS A 3 -13.74 2.17 14.63
C LYS A 3 -12.33 1.93 14.05
N LEU A 4 -11.30 2.02 14.91
CA LEU A 4 -9.91 1.76 14.50
C LEU A 4 -9.66 0.28 14.27
N VAL A 5 -10.25 -0.58 15.11
CA VAL A 5 -10.19 -2.03 14.91
C VAL A 5 -10.78 -2.40 13.54
N ASN A 6 -11.95 -1.86 13.20
CA ASN A 6 -12.57 -2.12 11.90
C ASN A 6 -11.72 -1.61 10.71
N ILE A 7 -10.99 -0.50 10.86
CA ILE A 7 -10.09 0.00 9.81
C ILE A 7 -8.91 -0.96 9.60
N LEU A 8 -8.34 -1.48 10.69
CA LEU A 8 -7.13 -2.29 10.65
C LEU A 8 -7.40 -3.77 10.37
N GLU A 9 -8.64 -4.23 10.53
CA GLU A 9 -9.06 -5.62 10.31
C GLU A 9 -8.72 -6.11 8.89
N ASP A 10 -8.98 -5.28 7.87
CA ASP A 10 -8.66 -5.61 6.47
C ASP A 10 -7.14 -5.82 6.26
N PHE A 11 -6.30 -5.05 6.95
CA PHE A 11 -4.84 -5.20 6.88
C PHE A 11 -4.37 -6.45 7.62
N ALA A 12 -4.95 -6.77 8.77
CA ALA A 12 -4.64 -7.98 9.51
C ALA A 12 -4.99 -9.22 8.68
N GLY A 13 -6.19 -9.28 8.11
CA GLY A 13 -6.60 -10.38 7.24
C GLY A 13 -5.73 -10.50 5.99
N ALA A 14 -5.36 -9.37 5.37
CA ALA A 14 -4.47 -9.37 4.21
C ALA A 14 -3.07 -9.88 4.54
N THR A 15 -2.48 -9.43 5.63
CA THR A 15 -1.13 -9.85 6.04
C THR A 15 -1.10 -11.32 6.48
N GLU A 16 -2.15 -11.81 7.15
CA GLU A 16 -2.30 -13.24 7.45
C GLU A 16 -2.41 -14.08 6.18
N TYR A 17 -3.27 -13.67 5.24
CA TYR A 17 -3.48 -14.37 3.98
C TYR A 17 -2.21 -14.41 3.11
N LEU A 18 -1.51 -13.27 2.98
CA LEU A 18 -0.25 -13.17 2.23
C LEU A 18 0.90 -13.89 2.94
N GLY A 19 0.97 -13.81 4.28
CA GLY A 19 2.00 -14.47 5.08
C GLY A 19 1.86 -15.99 5.10
N GLY A 20 0.65 -16.53 4.97
CA GLY A 20 0.38 -17.96 4.81
C GLY A 20 0.59 -18.50 3.40
N SER A 21 0.81 -17.64 2.40
CA SER A 21 1.00 -18.04 1.02
C SER A 21 2.45 -18.44 0.74
N ASN A 22 2.66 -19.65 0.20
CA ASN A 22 3.98 -20.08 -0.25
C ASN A 22 4.48 -19.30 -1.48
N TYR A 23 3.57 -18.69 -2.25
CA TYR A 23 3.87 -17.97 -3.48
C TYR A 23 2.95 -16.76 -3.63
N THR A 24 3.32 -15.67 -2.99
CA THR A 24 2.64 -14.40 -3.17
C THR A 24 2.98 -13.82 -4.56
N THR A 25 1.95 -13.63 -5.39
CA THR A 25 2.11 -13.09 -6.76
C THR A 25 1.81 -11.59 -6.79
N ILE A 26 2.45 -10.86 -7.71
CA ILE A 26 2.18 -9.42 -7.90
C ILE A 26 0.70 -9.17 -8.18
N SER A 27 0.07 -10.02 -8.99
CA SER A 27 -1.37 -9.98 -9.26
C SER A 27 -2.22 -9.99 -7.99
N LEU A 28 -1.92 -10.89 -7.06
CA LEU A 28 -2.64 -11.04 -5.80
C LEU A 28 -2.37 -9.88 -4.84
N MET A 29 -1.11 -9.47 -4.69
CA MET A 29 -0.76 -8.33 -3.85
C MET A 29 -1.45 -7.06 -4.34
N TYR A 30 -1.39 -6.82 -5.65
CA TYR A 30 -1.97 -5.65 -6.27
C TYR A 30 -3.48 -5.62 -6.13
N SER A 31 -4.17 -6.74 -6.42
CA SER A 31 -5.63 -6.82 -6.26
C SER A 31 -6.06 -6.56 -4.81
N LEU A 32 -5.33 -7.12 -3.84
CA LEU A 32 -5.66 -6.98 -2.43
C LEU A 32 -5.43 -5.56 -1.94
N LEU A 33 -4.28 -4.97 -2.29
CA LEU A 33 -3.97 -3.58 -1.97
C LEU A 33 -4.93 -2.59 -2.62
N ALA A 34 -5.38 -2.84 -3.86
CA ALA A 34 -6.36 -1.99 -4.52
C ALA A 34 -7.69 -1.99 -3.75
N VAL A 35 -8.17 -3.16 -3.30
CA VAL A 35 -9.39 -3.28 -2.49
C VAL A 35 -9.25 -2.53 -1.16
N ILE A 36 -8.13 -2.72 -0.45
CA ILE A 36 -7.88 -2.05 0.83
C ILE A 36 -7.77 -0.54 0.64
N SER A 37 -7.00 -0.09 -0.36
CA SER A 37 -6.79 1.31 -0.67
C SER A 37 -8.11 2.03 -0.98
N ASN A 38 -8.99 1.40 -1.77
CA ASN A 38 -10.31 1.96 -2.08
C ASN A 38 -11.18 2.19 -0.83
N LYS A 39 -11.05 1.35 0.21
CA LYS A 39 -11.74 1.54 1.50
C LYS A 39 -11.16 2.66 2.36
N MET A 40 -9.92 3.09 2.07
CA MET A 40 -9.19 4.13 2.80
C MET A 40 -9.28 5.50 2.13
N ILE A 41 -9.90 5.61 0.95
CA ILE A 41 -10.12 6.87 0.26
C ILE A 41 -10.86 7.83 1.21
N PRO A 42 -10.29 9.01 1.51
CA PRO A 42 -10.96 10.00 2.35
C PRO A 42 -12.22 10.56 1.69
N ASP A 43 -13.28 10.75 2.47
CA ASP A 43 -14.54 11.34 1.98
C ASP A 43 -14.41 12.85 1.66
N ASP A 44 -13.39 13.53 2.17
CA ASP A 44 -13.12 14.96 2.01
C ASP A 44 -11.69 15.18 1.54
N SER A 45 -11.47 16.12 0.63
CA SER A 45 -10.16 16.53 0.12
C SER A 45 -9.32 17.34 1.13
N ASN A 46 -9.92 17.84 2.21
CA ASN A 46 -9.26 18.72 3.19
C ASN A 46 -8.39 17.99 4.24
N VAL A 47 -7.97 16.75 4.00
CA VAL A 47 -7.18 16.01 4.99
C VAL A 47 -5.71 16.41 4.92
N GLU A 48 -5.08 16.57 6.08
CA GLU A 48 -3.65 16.85 6.22
C GLU A 48 -2.81 15.83 5.42
N VAL A 49 -1.92 16.35 4.58
CA VAL A 49 -0.90 15.54 3.92
C VAL A 49 0.16 15.16 4.95
N ILE A 50 0.41 13.87 5.10
CA ILE A 50 1.46 13.37 6.00
C ILE A 50 2.81 13.44 5.30
N ASP A 51 3.83 13.91 6.01
CA ASP A 51 5.21 13.89 5.49
C ASP A 51 5.81 12.49 5.64
N LEU A 52 5.78 11.75 4.54
CA LEU A 52 6.36 10.41 4.42
C LEU A 52 7.81 10.41 3.91
N THR A 53 8.32 11.58 3.52
CA THR A 53 9.70 11.73 3.01
C THR A 53 10.71 11.94 4.13
N SER A 54 10.21 12.35 5.29
CA SER A 54 10.99 12.47 6.51
C SER A 54 11.30 11.10 7.08
N PRO A 55 12.56 10.78 7.44
CA PRO A 55 12.94 9.55 8.14
C PRO A 55 12.56 9.63 9.63
N ASN A 56 11.34 10.08 9.91
CA ASN A 56 10.79 10.30 11.24
C ASN A 56 9.42 9.63 11.39
N THR A 57 9.15 8.60 10.60
CA THR A 57 7.92 7.85 10.67
C THR A 57 8.03 6.76 11.72
N ALA A 58 6.90 6.28 12.24
CA ALA A 58 6.87 5.17 13.21
C ALA A 58 7.35 3.82 12.62
N PHE A 59 7.70 3.80 11.34
CA PHE A 59 8.20 2.63 10.61
C PHE A 59 9.74 2.63 10.46
N ASP A 60 10.43 3.66 10.95
CA ASP A 60 11.89 3.76 10.88
C ASP A 60 12.56 3.03 12.07
N ASP A 61 13.58 2.22 11.77
CA ASP A 61 14.25 1.32 12.73
C ASP A 61 15.06 2.05 13.84
N ASP A 62 15.40 3.33 13.64
CA ASP A 62 16.25 4.12 14.53
C ASP A 62 15.49 5.03 15.51
N VAL A 63 14.19 4.78 15.70
CA VAL A 63 13.27 5.56 16.54
C VAL A 63 13.01 4.89 17.90
N GLY A 64 13.12 5.67 18.99
CA GLY A 64 12.85 5.25 20.37
C GLY A 64 11.82 6.14 21.06
N TYR A 65 11.45 5.81 22.31
CA TYR A 65 10.58 6.66 23.13
C TYR A 65 11.40 7.44 24.15
N GLU A 66 10.96 8.67 24.50
CA GLU A 66 11.66 9.53 25.47
C GLU A 66 11.88 8.84 26.82
N ASP A 67 10.88 8.11 27.28
CA ASP A 67 10.86 7.46 28.60
C ASP A 67 11.20 5.97 28.57
N ALA A 68 11.68 5.42 27.43
CA ALA A 68 12.10 4.03 27.39
C ALA A 68 13.34 3.82 28.28
N PRO A 69 13.37 2.75 29.11
CA PRO A 69 14.57 2.41 29.87
C PRO A 69 15.74 2.16 28.91
N GLU A 70 16.92 2.66 29.27
CA GLU A 70 18.16 2.46 28.51
C GLU A 70 18.67 1.03 28.73
N ASP A 71 18.01 0.03 28.15
CA ASP A 71 18.47 -1.36 28.22
C ASP A 71 19.46 -1.68 27.06
N GLU A 72 20.66 -2.09 27.47
CA GLU A 72 21.93 -2.28 26.75
C GLU A 72 21.99 -3.35 25.63
N ILE A 73 20.91 -3.73 24.93
CA ILE A 73 20.95 -4.86 23.96
C ILE A 73 20.51 -4.51 22.52
N THR A 74 20.59 -3.25 22.12
CA THR A 74 20.65 -2.90 20.68
C THR A 74 21.91 -2.08 20.43
N GLN A 75 22.90 -2.68 19.74
CA GLN A 75 24.22 -2.09 19.48
C GLN A 75 24.21 -0.84 18.58
N GLN A 76 23.04 -0.27 18.29
CA GLN A 76 22.92 1.00 17.58
C GLN A 76 22.13 2.00 18.43
N PRO A 77 22.71 3.16 18.76
CA PRO A 77 21.97 4.22 19.44
C PRO A 77 20.84 4.69 18.54
N LYS A 78 19.60 4.56 19.02
CA LYS A 78 18.42 5.14 18.38
C LYS A 78 18.63 6.65 18.28
N ARG A 79 18.60 7.20 17.06
CA ARG A 79 19.01 8.58 16.79
C ARG A 79 18.00 9.60 17.30
N ARG A 80 16.73 9.21 17.50
CA ARG A 80 15.65 10.08 18.00
C ARG A 80 14.71 9.39 18.98
N LYS A 81 14.22 10.18 19.94
CA LYS A 81 13.22 9.79 20.94
C LYS A 81 11.91 10.55 20.66
N ILE A 82 10.78 9.85 20.59
CA ILE A 82 9.44 10.43 20.42
C ILE A 82 8.82 10.66 21.79
N ASN A 83 8.27 11.86 22.00
CA ASN A 83 7.46 12.19 23.16
C ASN A 83 6.03 11.68 22.97
N ILE A 84 5.64 10.69 23.77
CA ILE A 84 4.28 10.12 23.79
C ILE A 84 3.44 10.62 24.98
N ASN A 85 3.99 11.51 25.80
CA ASN A 85 3.32 12.08 26.97
C ASN A 85 2.34 13.20 26.61
N THR A 86 2.41 13.71 25.37
CA THR A 86 1.43 14.66 24.86
C THR A 86 0.22 13.89 24.33
N PRO A 87 -0.99 14.10 24.88
CA PRO A 87 -2.19 13.41 24.41
C PRO A 87 -2.45 13.73 22.93
N GLN A 88 -2.72 12.69 22.14
CA GLN A 88 -3.06 12.85 20.74
C GLN A 88 -4.41 13.56 20.58
N ASN A 89 -4.51 14.47 19.62
CA ASN A 89 -5.80 15.06 19.25
C ASN A 89 -6.68 14.00 18.57
N CYS A 90 -7.75 13.59 19.25
CA CYS A 90 -8.71 12.59 18.77
C CYS A 90 -9.83 13.17 17.89
N PHE A 91 -9.87 14.49 17.65
CA PHE A 91 -10.83 15.10 16.74
C PHE A 91 -10.64 14.53 15.34
N GLU A 92 -11.72 14.00 14.76
CA GLU A 92 -11.73 13.35 13.44
C GLU A 92 -10.63 12.32 13.19
N LEU A 93 -10.15 11.67 14.26
CA LEU A 93 -9.04 10.72 14.22
C LEU A 93 -9.24 9.61 13.17
N GLU A 94 -10.46 9.12 13.01
CA GLU A 94 -10.82 8.11 12.02
C GLU A 94 -10.47 8.57 10.59
N LYS A 95 -10.83 9.82 10.24
CA LYS A 95 -10.54 10.39 8.92
C LYS A 95 -9.05 10.56 8.71
N ARG A 96 -8.35 11.08 9.72
CA ARG A 96 -6.90 11.28 9.69
C ARG A 96 -6.14 9.96 9.52
N VAL A 97 -6.58 8.91 10.22
CA VAL A 97 -5.99 7.57 10.10
C VAL A 97 -6.24 6.97 8.71
N LYS A 98 -7.46 7.03 8.17
CA LYS A 98 -7.73 6.56 6.80
C LYS A 98 -6.88 7.28 5.76
N ALA A 99 -6.82 8.61 5.85
CA ALA A 99 -6.01 9.40 4.92
C ALA A 99 -4.51 9.10 5.05
N ALA A 100 -4.01 8.94 6.28
CA ALA A 100 -2.62 8.55 6.51
C ALA A 100 -2.33 7.18 5.88
N LEU A 101 -3.20 6.18 6.09
CA LEU A 101 -3.05 4.85 5.50
C LEU A 101 -3.11 4.89 3.96
N TYR A 102 -4.05 5.63 3.38
CA TYR A 102 -4.15 5.80 1.93
C TYR A 102 -2.88 6.43 1.34
N GLN A 103 -2.38 7.50 1.96
CA GLN A 103 -1.14 8.15 1.55
C GLN A 103 0.07 7.20 1.70
N SER A 104 0.15 6.46 2.80
CA SER A 104 1.23 5.49 3.04
C SER A 104 1.21 4.33 2.03
N ILE A 105 0.04 3.78 1.68
CA ILE A 105 -0.05 2.73 0.65
C ILE A 105 0.51 3.25 -0.68
N ASN A 106 0.09 4.45 -1.10
CA ASN A 106 0.55 5.03 -2.36
C ASN A 106 2.03 5.42 -2.36
N HIS A 107 2.61 5.68 -1.19
CA HIS A 107 4.02 6.03 -1.05
C HIS A 107 4.93 4.79 -1.02
N TYR A 108 4.62 3.82 -0.16
CA TYR A 108 5.51 2.65 0.06
C TYR A 108 5.29 1.54 -0.96
N TRP A 109 4.12 1.47 -1.60
CA TRP A 109 3.86 0.49 -2.65
C TRP A 109 4.18 1.05 -4.04
N GLU A 110 5.48 1.05 -4.38
CA GLU A 110 6.00 1.61 -5.63
C GLU A 110 5.77 0.72 -6.88
N VAL A 111 5.03 -0.39 -6.77
CA VAL A 111 4.71 -1.18 -7.97
C VAL A 111 3.85 -0.30 -8.87
N PRO A 112 4.32 0.07 -10.07
CA PRO A 112 3.56 1.00 -10.86
C PRO A 112 2.27 0.33 -11.31
N GLN A 113 1.21 1.13 -11.31
CA GLN A 113 -0.16 0.68 -11.54
C GLN A 113 -0.28 -0.17 -12.81
N GLU A 114 0.45 0.18 -13.87
CA GLU A 114 0.44 -0.56 -15.13
C GLU A 114 0.93 -2.01 -14.98
N GLN A 115 2.06 -2.24 -14.29
CA GLN A 115 2.63 -3.58 -14.09
C GLN A 115 1.72 -4.41 -13.20
N GLY A 116 1.17 -3.82 -12.13
CA GLY A 116 0.21 -4.49 -11.25
C GLY A 116 -1.06 -4.91 -11.98
N MET A 117 -1.62 -4.00 -12.78
CA MET A 117 -2.80 -4.23 -13.61
C MET A 117 -2.56 -5.29 -14.69
N LEU A 118 -1.44 -5.22 -15.41
CA LEU A 118 -1.08 -6.24 -16.41
C LEU A 118 -0.85 -7.61 -15.76
N ALA A 119 -0.18 -7.67 -14.61
CA ALA A 119 0.02 -8.91 -13.87
C ALA A 119 -1.32 -9.52 -13.42
N ALA A 120 -2.25 -8.70 -12.93
CA ALA A 120 -3.59 -9.15 -12.57
C ALA A 120 -4.40 -9.62 -13.78
N LEU A 121 -4.34 -8.90 -14.90
CA LEU A 121 -5.02 -9.26 -16.14
C LEU A 121 -4.54 -10.61 -16.71
N LEU A 122 -3.24 -10.89 -16.57
CA LEU A 122 -2.62 -12.15 -17.02
C LEU A 122 -2.81 -13.31 -16.02
N ASP A 123 -3.32 -13.04 -14.82
CA ASP A 123 -3.63 -14.06 -13.83
C ASP A 123 -5.09 -14.49 -13.97
N PRO A 124 -5.40 -15.77 -14.29
CA PRO A 124 -6.78 -16.23 -14.45
C PRO A 124 -7.69 -15.96 -13.25
N ARG A 125 -7.13 -15.81 -12.04
CA ARG A 125 -7.88 -15.51 -10.81
C ARG A 125 -8.35 -14.07 -10.71
N PHE A 126 -7.66 -13.16 -11.40
CA PHE A 126 -7.89 -11.71 -11.31
C PHE A 126 -8.12 -11.05 -12.68
N LYS A 127 -8.21 -11.84 -13.74
CA LYS A 127 -8.35 -11.40 -15.14
C LYS A 127 -9.51 -10.44 -15.39
N ASP A 128 -10.57 -10.53 -14.57
CA ASP A 128 -11.78 -9.73 -14.72
C ASP A 128 -11.61 -8.33 -14.08
N LEU A 129 -10.51 -8.12 -13.34
CA LEU A 129 -10.10 -6.83 -12.77
C LEU A 129 -11.20 -6.15 -11.93
N GLU A 130 -12.00 -6.93 -11.20
CA GLU A 130 -13.18 -6.43 -10.45
C GLU A 130 -12.85 -5.36 -9.40
N PHE A 131 -11.58 -5.27 -8.98
CA PHE A 131 -11.09 -4.26 -8.03
C PHE A 131 -10.81 -2.89 -8.66
N ALA A 132 -10.85 -2.79 -10.00
CA ALA A 132 -10.50 -1.60 -10.76
C ALA A 132 -11.73 -0.92 -11.39
N SER A 133 -11.58 0.36 -11.76
CA SER A 133 -12.61 1.08 -12.50
C SER A 133 -12.68 0.61 -13.95
N GLU A 134 -13.86 0.73 -14.58
CA GLU A 134 -14.05 0.35 -15.98
C GLU A 134 -13.04 1.05 -16.92
N THR A 135 -12.77 2.34 -16.68
CA THR A 135 -11.76 3.10 -17.44
C THR A 135 -10.37 2.48 -17.33
N LEU A 136 -9.95 2.11 -16.12
CA LEU A 136 -8.64 1.50 -15.89
C LEU A 136 -8.56 0.09 -16.50
N CYS A 137 -9.65 -0.69 -16.43
CA CYS A 137 -9.74 -1.99 -17.08
C CYS A 137 -9.57 -1.86 -18.60
N LEU A 138 -10.30 -0.94 -19.24
CA LEU A 138 -10.21 -0.70 -20.68
C LEU A 138 -8.79 -0.27 -21.09
N GLN A 139 -8.16 0.63 -20.34
CA GLN A 139 -6.78 1.06 -20.58
C GLN A 139 -5.80 -0.12 -20.50
N THR A 140 -5.92 -0.97 -19.47
CA THR A 140 -5.06 -2.15 -19.29
C THR A 140 -5.21 -3.15 -20.44
N HIS A 141 -6.46 -3.36 -20.92
CA HIS A 141 -6.71 -4.23 -22.07
C HIS A 141 -6.06 -3.69 -23.35
N GLU A 142 -6.14 -2.38 -23.61
CA GLU A 142 -5.47 -1.78 -24.77
C GLU A 142 -3.94 -1.88 -24.65
N GLN A 143 -3.37 -1.63 -23.47
CA GLN A 143 -1.94 -1.83 -23.20
C GLN A 143 -1.48 -3.25 -23.53
N LEU A 144 -2.26 -4.27 -23.12
CA LEU A 144 -1.94 -5.66 -23.43
C LEU A 144 -2.01 -5.94 -24.95
N LYS A 145 -3.02 -5.40 -25.64
CA LYS A 145 -3.15 -5.54 -27.11
C LYS A 145 -1.95 -4.91 -27.83
N ASP A 146 -1.54 -3.73 -27.41
CA ASP A 146 -0.42 -3.01 -28.02
C ASP A 146 0.91 -3.70 -27.73
N ALA A 147 1.13 -4.18 -26.50
CA ALA A 147 2.27 -5.04 -26.17
C ALA A 147 2.35 -6.27 -27.07
N TYR A 148 1.22 -6.95 -27.30
CA TYR A 148 1.16 -8.10 -28.20
C TYR A 148 1.46 -7.74 -29.67
N LYS A 149 0.91 -6.64 -30.19
CA LYS A 149 1.20 -6.16 -31.55
C LYS A 149 2.69 -5.86 -31.71
N ASN A 150 3.29 -5.16 -30.75
CA ASN A 150 4.71 -4.80 -30.76
C ASN A 150 5.61 -6.04 -30.74
N MET A 151 5.27 -7.02 -29.90
CA MET A 151 5.98 -8.31 -29.87
C MET A 151 5.92 -9.01 -31.24
N LYS A 152 4.74 -9.04 -31.87
CA LYS A 152 4.55 -9.66 -33.18
C LYS A 152 5.36 -8.98 -34.29
N ILE A 153 5.44 -7.64 -34.28
CA ILE A 153 6.26 -6.87 -35.22
C ILE A 153 7.73 -7.26 -35.05
N LEU A 154 8.25 -7.25 -33.81
CA LEU A 154 9.63 -7.59 -33.52
C LEU A 154 10.00 -9.01 -33.98
N THR A 155 9.11 -9.99 -33.77
CA THR A 155 9.33 -11.38 -34.21
C THR A 155 9.29 -11.54 -35.74
N ASN A 156 8.58 -10.67 -36.45
CA ASN A 156 8.52 -10.71 -37.91
C ASN A 156 9.72 -10.00 -38.58
N GLU A 157 10.39 -9.09 -37.88
CA GLU A 157 11.61 -8.40 -38.36
C GLU A 157 12.90 -9.20 -38.10
N THR A 158 12.83 -10.28 -37.33
CA THR A 158 13.98 -11.14 -36.97
C THR A 158 14.07 -12.45 -37.76
N LEU A 159 13.21 -12.65 -38.77
CA LEU A 159 13.17 -13.77 -39.71
C LEU A 159 13.50 -13.29 -41.14
#